data_AF-A0A951EHD3-F1
#
_entry.id   AF-A0A951EHD3-F1
#
_cell.length_a   1.000
_cell.length_b   1.000
_cell.length_c   1.000
_cell.angle_alpha   90.00
_cell.angle_beta   90.00
_cell.angle_gamma   90.00
#
_symmetry.space_group_name_H-M   'P 1'
#
loop_
_entity.id
_entity.type
_entity.pdbx_description
1 polymer ?
#
loop_
_entity_poly.entity_id
_entity_poly.type
_entity_poly.pdbx_seq_one_letter_code
_entity_poly.pdbx_strand_id
1 'polypeptide(L)'
;MAEQAAHQGQPAEAVTLIETALAGTRGRQTPSLLAELYNVQAYAFATLADASSCAAALSQARTQIERLRPADEPSWLYWVNPATMTSDGGSALRQLGHTEQAATVLENGIALFDDSLPRGRAGYLTALADVLARPDKQRDLDAAADRGMEAIQLVENLDSARVAGLIRNLYHQMTPHARLPAVGDFVERARGFLAT
;
A
#
# COMPACT_ATOMS: atom_id res chain seq x y z
N MET A 1 -10.13 -12.00 4.77
CA MET A 1 -10.43 -11.93 6.23
C MET A 1 -9.26 -11.29 6.98
N ALA A 2 -8.05 -11.85 6.95
CA ALA A 2 -6.89 -11.24 7.63
C ALA A 2 -6.50 -9.85 7.09
N GLU A 3 -6.45 -9.67 5.77
CA GLU A 3 -6.18 -8.35 5.15
C GLU A 3 -7.23 -7.31 5.59
N GLN A 4 -8.51 -7.69 5.54
CA GLN A 4 -9.60 -6.83 6.01
C GLN A 4 -9.45 -6.48 7.50
N ALA A 5 -9.16 -7.45 8.36
CA ALA A 5 -8.96 -7.23 9.80
C ALA A 5 -7.76 -6.30 10.07
N ALA A 6 -6.67 -6.46 9.31
CA ALA A 6 -5.48 -5.61 9.41
C ALA A 6 -5.80 -4.15 9.06
N HIS A 7 -6.68 -3.90 8.09
CA HIS A 7 -7.08 -2.56 7.67
C HIS A 7 -8.30 -1.98 8.41
N GLN A 8 -9.10 -2.80 9.11
CA GLN A 8 -10.33 -2.37 9.80
C GLN A 8 -10.20 -2.29 11.33
N GLY A 9 -8.97 -2.22 11.85
CA GLY A 9 -8.73 -1.97 13.28
C GLY A 9 -8.68 -3.22 14.17
N GLN A 10 -8.51 -4.40 13.58
CA GLN A 10 -8.28 -5.66 14.30
C GLN A 10 -6.92 -6.29 13.94
N PRO A 11 -5.79 -5.56 14.07
CA PRO A 11 -4.50 -6.06 13.62
C PRO A 11 -4.00 -7.27 14.41
N ALA A 12 -4.32 -7.37 15.71
CA ALA A 12 -3.97 -8.55 16.52
C ALA A 12 -4.68 -9.82 16.01
N GLU A 13 -5.96 -9.71 15.64
CA GLU A 13 -6.71 -10.82 15.05
C GLU A 13 -6.13 -11.21 13.68
N ALA A 14 -5.74 -10.22 12.86
CA ALA A 14 -5.05 -10.47 11.61
C ALA A 14 -3.77 -11.28 11.81
N VAL A 15 -2.94 -10.95 12.81
CA VAL A 15 -1.73 -11.74 13.14
C VAL A 15 -2.10 -13.19 13.46
N THR A 16 -3.08 -13.42 14.35
CA THR A 16 -3.50 -14.79 14.72
C THR A 16 -4.04 -15.58 13.53
N LEU A 17 -4.83 -14.94 12.66
CA LEU A 17 -5.35 -15.57 11.44
C LEU A 17 -4.23 -15.97 10.48
N ILE A 18 -3.22 -15.11 10.31
CA ILE A 18 -2.07 -15.39 9.45
C ILE A 18 -1.20 -16.51 10.03
N GLU A 19 -0.92 -16.51 11.33
CA GLU A 19 -0.15 -17.59 11.97
C GLU A 19 -0.85 -18.95 11.81
N THR A 20 -2.18 -18.96 11.96
CA THR A 20 -3.01 -20.15 11.72
C THR A 20 -2.93 -20.59 10.26
N ALA A 21 -3.01 -19.66 9.30
CA ALA A 21 -2.87 -19.96 7.88
C ALA A 21 -1.48 -20.51 7.53
N LEU A 22 -0.41 -19.93 8.07
CA LEU A 22 0.97 -20.39 7.88
C LEU A 22 1.15 -21.82 8.44
N ALA A 23 0.55 -22.13 9.60
CA ALA A 23 0.57 -23.48 10.16
C ALA A 23 -0.25 -24.48 9.33
N GLY A 24 -1.44 -24.07 8.86
CA GLY A 24 -2.38 -24.92 8.13
C GLY A 24 -2.01 -25.18 6.67
N THR A 25 -1.19 -24.33 6.05
CA THR A 25 -0.80 -24.45 4.63
C THR A 25 0.39 -25.40 4.40
N ARG A 26 1.01 -25.94 5.47
CA ARG A 26 2.18 -26.82 5.38
C ARG A 26 2.01 -27.92 4.32
N GLY A 27 2.94 -27.99 3.37
CA GLY A 27 2.93 -28.96 2.27
C GLY A 27 2.15 -28.53 1.01
N ARG A 28 1.48 -27.36 1.02
CA ARG A 28 0.77 -26.79 -0.13
C ARG A 28 1.14 -25.32 -0.38
N GLN A 29 2.30 -24.91 0.11
CA GLN A 29 2.76 -23.53 0.08
C GLN A 29 3.44 -23.24 -1.26
N THR A 30 3.00 -22.17 -1.92
CA THR A 30 3.74 -21.57 -3.03
C THR A 30 4.43 -20.29 -2.53
N PRO A 31 5.54 -19.88 -3.16
CA PRO A 31 6.21 -18.64 -2.81
C PRO A 31 5.28 -17.41 -2.81
N SER A 32 4.39 -17.27 -3.81
CA SER A 32 3.42 -16.16 -3.83
C SER A 32 2.47 -16.18 -2.62
N LEU A 33 1.95 -17.34 -2.24
CA LEU A 33 1.05 -17.46 -1.09
C LEU A 33 1.77 -17.08 0.21
N LEU A 34 2.99 -17.56 0.41
CA LEU A 34 3.76 -17.23 1.60
C LEU A 34 4.15 -15.75 1.64
N ALA A 35 4.55 -15.18 0.50
CA ALA A 35 4.86 -13.76 0.39
C ALA A 35 3.68 -12.91 0.85
N GLU A 36 2.49 -13.20 0.32
CA GLU A 36 1.26 -12.48 0.66
C GLU A 36 0.90 -12.61 2.14
N LEU A 37 0.99 -13.81 2.71
CA LEU A 37 0.70 -14.04 4.12
C LEU A 37 1.64 -13.22 5.03
N TYR A 38 2.95 -13.29 4.78
CA TYR A 38 3.92 -12.52 5.56
C TYR A 38 3.77 -11.02 5.37
N ASN A 39 3.36 -10.57 4.19
CA ASN A 39 3.12 -9.18 3.90
C ASN A 39 1.92 -8.61 4.70
N VAL A 40 0.79 -9.33 4.72
CA VAL A 40 -0.35 -8.98 5.58
C VAL A 40 0.05 -8.99 7.06
N GLN A 41 0.87 -9.97 7.47
CA GLN A 41 1.40 -10.02 8.85
C GLN A 41 2.25 -8.81 9.20
N ALA A 42 3.13 -8.39 8.29
CA ALA A 42 3.99 -7.23 8.47
C ALA A 42 3.17 -5.95 8.65
N TYR A 43 2.15 -5.74 7.82
CA TYR A 43 1.27 -4.59 7.94
C TYR A 43 0.49 -4.59 9.28
N ALA A 44 0.04 -5.77 9.73
CA ALA A 44 -0.61 -5.91 11.03
C ALA A 44 0.34 -5.56 12.19
N PHE A 45 1.59 -6.06 12.18
CA PHE A 45 2.61 -5.68 13.17
C PHE A 45 2.96 -4.19 13.12
N ALA A 46 3.06 -3.61 11.92
CA ALA A 46 3.27 -2.18 11.75
C ALA A 46 2.14 -1.36 12.40
N THR A 47 0.89 -1.80 12.23
CA THR A 47 -0.28 -1.16 12.85
C THR A 47 -0.27 -1.26 14.38
N LEU A 48 0.33 -2.33 14.92
CA LEU A 48 0.56 -2.53 16.35
C LEU A 48 1.82 -1.81 16.88
N ALA A 49 2.52 -1.04 16.04
CA ALA A 49 3.81 -0.42 16.34
C ALA A 49 4.93 -1.41 16.75
N ASP A 50 4.81 -2.69 16.36
CA ASP A 50 5.87 -3.69 16.56
C ASP A 50 6.82 -3.70 15.36
N ALA A 51 7.81 -2.81 15.42
CA ALA A 51 8.80 -2.66 14.35
C ALA A 51 9.66 -3.92 14.14
N SER A 52 9.96 -4.67 15.20
CA SER A 52 10.81 -5.86 15.09
C SER A 52 10.10 -6.99 14.37
N SER A 53 8.86 -7.29 14.76
CA SER A 53 8.05 -8.33 14.12
C SER A 53 7.65 -7.94 12.69
N CYS A 54 7.37 -6.66 12.44
CA CYS A 54 7.17 -6.12 11.10
C CYS A 54 8.39 -6.38 10.20
N ALA A 55 9.59 -6.01 10.65
CA ALA A 55 10.81 -6.20 9.88
C ALA A 55 11.10 -7.68 9.59
N ALA A 56 10.88 -8.57 10.58
CA ALA A 56 11.03 -10.01 10.40
C ALA A 56 10.06 -10.56 9.34
N ALA A 57 8.78 -10.17 9.41
CA ALA A 57 7.77 -10.58 8.43
C ALA A 57 8.08 -10.06 7.02
N LEU A 58 8.48 -8.79 6.87
CA LEU A 58 8.91 -8.24 5.57
C LEU A 58 10.12 -8.98 5.00
N SER A 59 11.07 -9.38 5.85
CA SER A 59 12.21 -10.18 5.43
C SER A 59 11.77 -11.54 4.89
N GLN A 60 10.82 -12.20 5.55
CA GLN A 60 10.28 -13.48 5.07
C GLN A 60 9.56 -13.31 3.74
N ALA A 61 8.71 -12.28 3.61
CA ALA A 61 8.01 -11.99 2.35
C ALA A 61 9.00 -11.80 1.18
N ARG A 62 10.06 -11.02 1.39
CA ARG A 62 11.12 -10.78 0.40
C ARG A 62 11.80 -12.07 -0.04
N THR A 63 12.17 -12.94 0.90
CA THR A 63 12.78 -14.25 0.59
C THR A 63 11.86 -15.12 -0.27
N GLN A 64 10.55 -15.03 -0.10
CA GLN A 64 9.62 -15.78 -0.97
C GLN A 64 9.52 -15.17 -2.36
N ILE A 65 9.52 -13.85 -2.49
CA ILE A 65 9.52 -13.19 -3.80
C ILE A 65 10.79 -13.48 -4.60
N GLU A 66 11.94 -13.57 -3.96
CA GLU A 66 13.19 -14.00 -4.62
C GLU A 66 13.12 -15.44 -5.16
N ARG A 67 12.23 -16.27 -4.61
CA ARG A 67 12.00 -17.66 -5.03
C ARG A 67 10.85 -17.81 -6.02
N LEU A 68 10.08 -16.75 -6.24
CA LEU A 68 8.88 -16.77 -7.07
C LEU A 68 9.22 -17.16 -8.51
N ARG A 69 8.46 -18.10 -9.06
CA ARG A 69 8.56 -18.53 -10.45
C ARG A 69 7.17 -18.47 -11.07
N PRO A 70 6.87 -17.50 -11.95
CA PRO A 70 5.50 -17.27 -12.41
C PRO A 70 4.76 -18.51 -12.96
N ALA A 71 5.48 -19.45 -13.57
CA ALA A 71 4.92 -20.69 -14.11
C ALA A 71 4.47 -21.70 -13.04
N ASP A 72 5.04 -21.61 -11.83
CA ASP A 72 4.77 -22.51 -10.70
C ASP A 72 3.75 -21.89 -9.71
N GLU A 73 3.35 -20.63 -9.93
CA GLU A 73 2.44 -19.91 -9.04
C GLU A 73 0.98 -20.07 -9.45
N PRO A 74 0.05 -20.08 -8.48
CA PRO A 74 -1.37 -20.07 -8.78
C PRO A 74 -1.79 -18.78 -9.51
N SER A 75 -2.53 -18.92 -10.60
CA SER A 75 -3.05 -17.79 -11.37
C SER A 75 -3.97 -16.85 -10.58
N TRP A 76 -4.59 -17.36 -9.50
CA TRP A 76 -5.42 -16.55 -8.61
C TRP A 76 -4.61 -15.64 -7.66
N LEU A 77 -3.27 -15.70 -7.65
CA LEU A 77 -2.37 -14.75 -6.97
C LEU A 77 -1.62 -13.84 -7.95
N TYR A 78 -2.21 -13.53 -9.09
CA TYR A 78 -1.56 -12.75 -10.16
C TYR A 78 -1.02 -11.38 -9.73
N TRP A 79 -1.54 -10.79 -8.64
CA TRP A 79 -1.07 -9.51 -8.12
C TRP A 79 0.18 -9.64 -7.25
N VAL A 80 0.54 -10.83 -6.78
CA VAL A 80 1.71 -11.03 -5.91
C VAL A 80 2.96 -11.03 -6.78
N ASN A 81 3.65 -9.89 -6.79
CA ASN A 81 4.81 -9.66 -7.63
C ASN A 81 5.78 -8.68 -6.94
N PRO A 82 6.99 -8.44 -7.48
CA PRO A 82 7.94 -7.52 -6.86
C PRO A 82 7.39 -6.10 -6.66
N ALA A 83 6.50 -5.61 -7.53
CA ALA A 83 5.96 -4.25 -7.45
C ALA A 83 5.01 -4.06 -6.26
N THR A 84 4.04 -4.97 -6.10
CA THR A 84 3.09 -4.94 -4.97
C THR A 84 3.81 -5.16 -3.65
N MET A 85 4.68 -6.18 -3.58
CA MET A 85 5.38 -6.53 -2.34
C MET A 85 6.37 -5.46 -1.88
N THR A 86 7.04 -4.78 -2.82
CA THR A 86 7.88 -3.63 -2.46
C THR A 86 7.02 -2.48 -1.93
N SER A 87 5.89 -2.20 -2.58
CA SER A 87 4.99 -1.11 -2.20
C SER A 87 4.28 -1.36 -0.86
N ASP A 88 3.97 -2.61 -0.54
CA ASP A 88 3.43 -2.98 0.77
C ASP A 88 4.46 -2.83 1.89
N GLY A 89 5.73 -3.18 1.62
CA GLY A 89 6.83 -2.88 2.53
C GLY A 89 6.94 -1.37 2.83
N GLY A 90 6.78 -0.53 1.80
CA GLY A 90 6.70 0.92 1.97
C GLY A 90 5.48 1.36 2.79
N SER A 91 4.33 0.72 2.57
CA SER A 91 3.11 0.97 3.35
C SER A 91 3.22 0.56 4.82
N ALA A 92 3.95 -0.51 5.13
CA ALA A 92 4.26 -0.92 6.50
C ALA A 92 5.21 0.07 7.18
N LEU A 93 6.25 0.55 6.49
CA LEU A 93 7.14 1.61 6.99
C LEU A 93 6.37 2.91 7.28
N ARG A 94 5.45 3.28 6.38
CA ARG A 94 4.54 4.43 6.57
C ARG A 94 3.72 4.30 7.85
N GLN A 95 3.21 3.10 8.12
CA GLN A 95 2.39 2.80 9.30
C GLN A 95 3.22 2.88 10.59
N LEU A 96 4.50 2.49 10.55
CA LEU A 96 5.46 2.66 11.64
C LEU A 96 5.96 4.10 11.83
N GLY A 97 5.61 5.03 10.93
CA GLY A 97 6.05 6.42 11.00
C GLY A 97 7.45 6.68 10.42
N HIS A 98 8.05 5.72 9.72
CA HIS A 98 9.33 5.90 9.03
C HIS A 98 9.13 6.61 7.68
N THR A 99 8.65 7.85 7.69
CA THR A 99 8.19 8.58 6.48
C THR A 99 9.21 8.59 5.34
N GLU A 100 10.47 8.92 5.63
CA GLU A 100 11.53 9.00 4.60
C GLU A 100 11.76 7.65 3.91
N GLN A 101 11.93 6.59 4.68
CA GLN A 101 12.13 5.25 4.14
C GLN A 101 10.88 4.76 3.39
N ALA A 102 9.70 5.08 3.92
CA ALA A 102 8.43 4.74 3.29
C ALA A 102 8.30 5.40 1.90
N ALA A 103 8.66 6.68 1.76
CA ALA A 103 8.63 7.39 0.48
C ALA A 103 9.51 6.68 -0.55
N THR A 104 10.79 6.45 -0.22
CA THR A 104 11.74 5.79 -1.12
C THR A 104 11.29 4.39 -1.52
N VAL A 105 10.80 3.59 -0.57
CA VAL A 105 10.36 2.22 -0.86
C VAL A 105 9.08 2.21 -1.70
N LEU A 106 8.13 3.11 -1.43
CA LEU A 106 6.92 3.27 -2.24
C LEU A 106 7.25 3.71 -3.67
N GLU A 107 8.13 4.70 -3.85
CA GLU A 107 8.58 5.14 -5.17
C GLU A 107 9.19 4.00 -5.98
N ASN A 108 10.09 3.23 -5.37
CA ASN A 108 10.71 2.07 -6.00
C ASN A 108 9.67 1.00 -6.38
N GLY A 109 8.70 0.73 -5.51
CA GLY A 109 7.63 -0.24 -5.78
C GLY A 109 6.71 0.23 -6.91
N ILE A 110 6.29 1.50 -6.89
CA ILE A 110 5.43 2.12 -7.90
C ILE A 110 6.09 2.11 -9.28
N ALA A 111 7.42 2.30 -9.34
CA ALA A 111 8.20 2.26 -10.58
C ALA A 111 8.27 0.87 -11.22
N LEU A 112 7.98 -0.20 -10.46
CA LEU A 112 7.96 -1.58 -10.97
C LEU A 112 6.61 -2.00 -11.53
N PHE A 113 5.55 -1.20 -11.35
CA PHE A 113 4.23 -1.55 -11.88
C PHE A 113 4.19 -1.48 -13.40
N ASP A 114 3.52 -2.46 -14.00
CA ASP A 114 2.96 -2.37 -15.34
C ASP A 114 1.49 -1.88 -15.29
N ASP A 115 0.84 -1.85 -16.45
CA ASP A 115 -0.54 -1.38 -16.59
C ASP A 115 -1.59 -2.42 -16.16
N SER A 116 -1.18 -3.61 -15.66
CA SER A 116 -2.11 -4.70 -15.32
C SER A 116 -2.82 -4.53 -13.97
N LEU A 117 -2.28 -3.69 -13.07
CA LEU A 117 -2.79 -3.49 -11.71
C LEU A 117 -3.11 -2.02 -11.40
N PRO A 118 -3.95 -1.32 -12.19
CA PRO A 118 -4.18 0.12 -12.04
C PRO A 118 -4.73 0.51 -10.67
N ARG A 119 -5.64 -0.32 -10.09
CA ARG A 119 -6.20 -0.10 -8.75
C ARG A 119 -5.17 -0.27 -7.63
N GLY A 120 -4.24 -1.23 -7.80
CA GLY A 120 -3.14 -1.44 -6.87
C GLY A 120 -2.20 -0.24 -6.89
N ARG A 121 -1.72 0.11 -8.09
CA ARG A 121 -0.83 1.26 -8.34
C ARG A 121 -1.42 2.56 -7.81
N ALA A 122 -2.70 2.84 -8.07
CA ALA A 122 -3.38 4.03 -7.54
C ALA A 122 -3.45 4.06 -6.00
N GLY A 123 -3.66 2.90 -5.37
CA GLY A 123 -3.60 2.78 -3.91
C GLY A 123 -2.23 3.16 -3.34
N TYR A 124 -1.15 2.68 -3.95
CA TYR A 124 0.21 3.01 -3.52
C TYR A 124 0.63 4.44 -3.85
N LEU A 125 0.21 4.99 -4.99
CA LEU A 125 0.38 6.42 -5.31
C LEU A 125 -0.29 7.30 -4.24
N THR A 126 -1.50 6.93 -3.82
CA THR A 126 -2.19 7.66 -2.74
C THR A 126 -1.47 7.50 -1.39
N ALA A 127 -0.88 6.33 -1.13
CA ALA A 127 -0.07 6.12 0.07
C ALA A 127 1.23 6.95 0.06
N LEU A 128 1.87 7.10 -1.09
CA LEU A 128 3.04 7.96 -1.27
C LEU A 128 2.67 9.44 -1.12
N ALA A 129 1.54 9.86 -1.70
CA ALA A 129 1.03 11.21 -1.52
C ALA A 129 0.74 11.55 -0.05
N ASP A 130 0.12 10.62 0.70
CA ASP A 130 -0.08 10.75 2.15
C ASP A 130 1.24 10.98 2.90
N VAL A 131 2.26 10.17 2.58
CA VAL A 131 3.62 10.27 3.15
C VAL A 131 4.23 11.64 2.87
N LEU A 132 4.22 12.10 1.62
CA LEU A 132 4.77 13.39 1.18
C LEU A 132 4.03 14.59 1.78
N ALA A 133 2.73 14.44 2.07
CA ALA A 133 1.90 15.50 2.65
C ALA A 133 2.05 15.64 4.18
N ARG A 134 2.72 14.70 4.86
CA ARG A 134 2.89 14.73 6.33
C ARG A 134 3.65 15.98 6.78
N PRO A 135 3.29 16.57 7.93
CA PRO A 135 3.95 17.76 8.45
C PRO A 135 5.31 17.43 9.10
N ASP A 136 6.25 16.89 8.32
CA ASP A 136 7.62 16.61 8.74
C ASP A 136 8.65 17.36 7.88
N LYS A 137 9.94 17.08 8.09
CA LYS A 137 11.03 17.78 7.40
C LYS A 137 11.07 17.53 5.89
N GLN A 138 10.52 16.41 5.43
CA GLN A 138 10.56 15.98 4.04
C GLN A 138 9.26 16.33 3.30
N ARG A 139 8.39 17.11 3.93
CA ARG A 139 7.10 17.52 3.37
C ARG A 139 7.27 18.17 2.00
N ASP A 140 6.58 17.60 1.02
CA ASP A 140 6.49 18.12 -0.34
C ASP A 140 5.04 18.04 -0.81
N LEU A 141 4.33 19.17 -0.69
CA LEU A 141 2.91 19.23 -1.02
C LEU A 141 2.64 19.24 -2.53
N ASP A 142 3.57 19.73 -3.32
CA ASP A 142 3.42 19.74 -4.77
C ASP A 142 3.59 18.30 -5.29
N ALA A 143 4.64 17.60 -4.85
CA ALA A 143 4.81 16.19 -5.19
C ALA A 143 3.67 15.31 -4.66
N ALA A 144 3.14 15.60 -3.46
CA ALA A 144 1.96 14.89 -2.94
C ALA A 144 0.72 15.10 -3.83
N ALA A 145 0.49 16.32 -4.30
CA ALA A 145 -0.61 16.64 -5.20
C ALA A 145 -0.46 15.93 -6.55
N ASP A 146 0.75 15.91 -7.12
CA ASP A 146 1.05 15.21 -8.37
C ASP A 146 0.74 13.70 -8.26
N ARG A 147 1.24 13.04 -7.21
CA ARG A 147 0.96 11.61 -6.98
C ARG A 147 -0.53 11.34 -6.75
N GLY A 148 -1.24 12.25 -6.07
CA GLY A 148 -2.68 12.19 -5.90
C GLY A 148 -3.45 12.33 -7.22
N MET A 149 -2.98 13.21 -8.12
CA MET A 149 -3.54 13.39 -9.46
C MET A 149 -3.36 12.14 -10.33
N GLU A 150 -2.14 11.58 -10.33
CA GLU A 150 -1.84 10.32 -11.02
C GLU A 150 -2.74 9.18 -10.51
N ALA A 151 -2.96 9.10 -9.20
CA ALA A 151 -3.85 8.10 -8.61
C ALA A 151 -5.29 8.22 -9.13
N ILE A 152 -5.84 9.44 -9.19
CA ILE A 152 -7.19 9.69 -9.72
C ILE A 152 -7.27 9.29 -11.20
N GLN A 153 -6.29 9.67 -12.02
CA GLN A 153 -6.29 9.35 -13.45
C GLN A 153 -6.34 7.84 -13.72
N LEU A 154 -5.65 7.03 -12.92
CA LEU A 154 -5.66 5.57 -13.05
C LEU A 154 -7.01 4.92 -12.73
N VAL A 155 -7.82 5.54 -11.89
CA VAL A 155 -9.09 4.93 -11.39
C VAL A 155 -10.33 5.72 -11.74
N GLU A 156 -10.23 6.79 -12.53
CA GLU A 156 -11.36 7.61 -12.98
C GLU A 156 -12.49 6.76 -13.58
N ASN A 157 -12.13 5.72 -14.33
CA ASN A 157 -13.08 4.82 -14.99
C ASN A 157 -13.25 3.48 -14.27
N LEU A 158 -12.81 3.38 -13.01
CA LEU A 158 -12.82 2.14 -12.24
C LEU A 158 -13.56 2.32 -10.92
N ASP A 159 -14.61 1.53 -10.70
CA ASP A 159 -15.29 1.46 -9.40
C ASP A 159 -14.36 0.83 -8.35
N SER A 160 -13.78 1.67 -7.48
CA SER A 160 -12.95 1.22 -6.35
C SER A 160 -13.23 2.03 -5.08
N ALA A 161 -14.13 1.51 -4.26
CA ALA A 161 -14.47 2.11 -2.96
C ALA A 161 -13.24 2.30 -2.05
N ARG A 162 -12.29 1.34 -2.10
CA ARG A 162 -11.04 1.41 -1.32
C ARG A 162 -10.19 2.61 -1.73
N VAL A 163 -9.93 2.77 -3.03
CA VAL A 163 -9.09 3.89 -3.53
C VAL A 163 -9.81 5.22 -3.35
N ALA A 164 -11.13 5.28 -3.55
CA ALA A 164 -11.92 6.48 -3.24
C ALA A 164 -11.84 6.87 -1.75
N GLY A 165 -11.81 5.89 -0.84
CA GLY A 165 -11.55 6.12 0.59
C GLY A 165 -10.19 6.77 0.84
N LEU A 166 -9.13 6.25 0.21
CA LEU A 166 -7.77 6.80 0.34
C LEU A 166 -7.67 8.22 -0.23
N ILE A 167 -8.24 8.46 -1.41
CA ILE A 167 -8.27 9.79 -2.06
C ILE A 167 -9.05 10.78 -1.20
N ARG A 168 -10.15 10.37 -0.57
CA ARG A 168 -10.91 11.23 0.35
C ARG A 168 -10.08 11.68 1.55
N ASN A 169 -9.29 10.78 2.14
CA ASN A 169 -8.40 11.14 3.24
C ASN A 169 -7.34 12.16 2.80
N LEU A 170 -6.69 11.91 1.65
CA LEU A 170 -5.71 12.82 1.07
C LEU A 170 -6.35 14.18 0.72
N TYR A 171 -7.55 14.21 0.15
CA TYR A 171 -8.31 15.43 -0.11
C TYR A 171 -8.49 16.27 1.15
N HIS A 172 -8.90 15.66 2.26
CA HIS A 172 -9.07 16.37 3.53
C HIS A 172 -7.74 16.91 4.08
N GLN A 173 -6.66 16.14 3.98
CA GLN A 173 -5.32 16.56 4.42
C GLN A 173 -4.77 17.73 3.59
N MET A 174 -5.04 17.74 2.28
CA MET A 174 -4.50 18.72 1.34
C MET A 174 -5.35 20.00 1.23
N THR A 175 -6.65 19.93 1.55
CA THR A 175 -7.58 21.08 1.46
C THR A 175 -7.09 22.36 2.15
N PRO A 176 -6.49 22.33 3.37
CA PRO A 176 -5.96 23.52 4.03
C PRO A 176 -4.84 24.23 3.23
N HIS A 177 -4.25 23.56 2.25
CA HIS A 177 -3.12 24.02 1.45
C HIS A 177 -3.49 24.38 0.01
N ALA A 178 -4.78 24.42 -0.34
CA ALA A 178 -5.28 24.68 -1.69
C ALA A 178 -4.91 26.05 -2.30
N ARG A 179 -4.19 26.92 -1.58
CA ARG A 179 -3.59 28.15 -2.13
C ARG A 179 -2.34 27.86 -2.97
N LEU A 180 -1.70 26.71 -2.77
CA LEU A 180 -0.62 26.24 -3.65
C LEU A 180 -1.25 25.72 -4.95
N PRO A 181 -0.74 26.11 -6.14
CA PRO A 181 -1.36 25.76 -7.41
C PRO A 181 -1.61 24.26 -7.60
N ALA A 182 -0.57 23.42 -7.48
CA ALA A 182 -0.69 21.97 -7.65
C ALA A 182 -1.70 21.35 -6.68
N VAL A 183 -1.70 21.82 -5.42
CA VAL A 183 -2.65 21.36 -4.40
C VAL A 183 -4.08 21.79 -4.72
N GLY A 184 -4.28 23.02 -5.21
CA GLY A 184 -5.57 23.53 -5.65
C GLY A 184 -6.18 22.67 -6.76
N ASP A 185 -5.38 22.37 -7.78
CA ASP A 185 -5.77 21.53 -8.91
C ASP A 185 -6.16 20.11 -8.46
N PHE A 186 -5.35 19.50 -7.59
CA PHE A 186 -5.66 18.20 -6.99
C PHE A 186 -6.97 18.24 -6.18
N VAL A 187 -7.16 19.25 -5.33
CA VAL A 187 -8.36 19.40 -4.48
C VAL A 187 -9.62 19.54 -5.33
N GLU A 188 -9.56 20.31 -6.43
CA GLU A 188 -10.67 20.44 -7.37
C GLU A 188 -10.98 19.10 -8.07
N ARG A 189 -9.95 18.45 -8.62
CA ARG A 189 -10.10 17.16 -9.31
C ARG A 189 -10.64 16.07 -8.39
N ALA A 190 -10.12 15.98 -7.16
CA ALA A 190 -10.54 15.02 -6.15
C ALA A 190 -11.99 15.25 -5.72
N ARG A 191 -12.43 16.51 -5.58
CA ARG A 191 -13.83 16.83 -5.29
C ARG A 191 -14.76 16.30 -6.39
N GLY A 192 -14.40 16.50 -7.66
CA GLY A 192 -15.18 15.97 -8.79
C GLY A 192 -15.25 14.43 -8.77
N PHE A 193 -14.10 13.78 -8.56
CA PHE A 193 -14.01 12.32 -8.48
C PHE A 193 -14.82 11.71 -7.32
N LEU A 194 -14.88 12.37 -6.17
CA LEU A 194 -15.59 11.88 -4.99
C LEU A 194 -17.10 12.14 -5.00
N ALA A 195 -17.60 12.90 -5.97
CA ALA A 195 -19.02 13.24 -6.12
C ALA A 195 -19.78 12.27 -7.05
N THR A 196 -19.06 11.48 -7.85
CA THR A 196 -19.56 10.32 -8.63
C THR A 196 -19.78 9.11 -7.74
#